data_AF-A0A8M6YVF3-F1
#
_entry.id   AF-A0A8M6YVF3-F1
#
_cell.length_a   1.000
_cell.length_b   1.000
_cell.length_c   1.000
_cell.angle_alpha   90.00
_cell.angle_beta   90.00
_cell.angle_gamma   90.00
#
_symmetry.space_group_name_H-M   'P 1'
#
loop_
_entity.id
_entity.type
_entity.pdbx_description
1 polymer ?
#
loop_
_entity_poly.entity_id
_entity_poly.type
_entity_poly.pdbx_seq_one_letter_code
_entity_poly.pdbx_strand_id
1 'polypeptide(L)'
;MLEQLSRRENVIVGGDMRADSPGHSAKYGSYTMMDLATNTVVDLQLVQSNEVGGSYHMEKEGLKRSLDLLDARGVRLECIITDRHPQIQKYLRDRNVTQFYDVWHIEKGISKKLDKICQIKGCEKLRKWLRSIKNHIYWTAASSTTGPERVAKWTSILNHVQDKHVHEDPNFPACLHPQRISRDKNKWLSAATMPFYKLEKVLANKRILKDVAKLSPHHQTSTVEAFHSVILRFAPKNVVFPFLGMLCRLYLAALHYNENAGRPQATSATGKPIYKLAFPKAKKGEYRVREVKTQQTFGYVEELLDLIFNQVFVDPSPYVDEVLGIHIPPALSSAYDRPEMEEAISSRVTRFNQ
;
A
#
# COMPACT_ATOMS: atom_id res chain seq x y z
N MET A 1 3.06 13.13 18.27
CA MET A 1 2.19 12.57 17.21
C MET A 1 1.20 11.55 17.75
N LEU A 2 1.64 10.44 18.35
CA LEU A 2 0.72 9.42 18.90
C LEU A 2 -0.26 9.96 19.95
N GLU A 3 0.18 10.93 20.77
CA GLU A 3 -0.72 11.65 21.70
C GLU A 3 -1.81 12.48 21.00
N GLN A 4 -1.53 13.03 19.81
CA GLN A 4 -2.55 13.73 19.03
C GLN A 4 -3.55 12.73 18.43
N LEU A 5 -3.08 11.55 18.04
CA LEU A 5 -3.93 10.48 17.54
C LEU A 5 -4.79 9.87 18.63
N SER A 6 -4.29 9.72 19.87
CA SER A 6 -5.08 9.18 21.00
C SER A 6 -6.23 10.10 21.43
N ARG A 7 -6.13 11.39 21.11
CA ARG A 7 -7.22 12.37 21.33
C ARG A 7 -8.32 12.29 20.27
N ARG A 8 -8.08 11.63 19.13
CA ARG A 8 -9.11 11.46 18.09
C ARG A 8 -10.06 10.32 18.49
N GLU A 9 -11.32 10.43 18.10
CA GLU A 9 -12.30 9.36 18.32
C GLU A 9 -11.98 8.14 17.47
N ASN A 10 -11.69 8.39 16.18
CA ASN A 10 -11.49 7.37 15.16
C ASN A 10 -10.27 7.70 14.31
N VAL A 11 -9.36 6.75 14.20
CA VAL A 11 -8.15 6.85 13.37
C VAL A 11 -8.19 5.80 12.27
N ILE A 12 -7.98 6.24 11.03
CA ILE A 12 -7.90 5.39 9.84
C ILE A 12 -6.43 5.31 9.43
N VAL A 13 -5.86 4.11 9.49
CA VAL A 13 -4.46 3.89 9.17
C VAL A 13 -4.27 3.05 7.91
N GLY A 14 -3.15 3.25 7.23
CA GLY A 14 -2.70 2.41 6.12
C GLY A 14 -1.39 1.75 6.50
N GLY A 15 -1.21 0.49 6.10
CA GLY A 15 -0.02 -0.26 6.44
C GLY A 15 0.45 -1.20 5.34
N ASP A 16 1.77 -1.23 5.14
CA ASP A 16 2.44 -2.10 4.18
C ASP A 16 3.91 -2.31 4.56
N MET A 17 4.51 -3.41 4.11
CA MET A 17 5.93 -3.72 4.32
C MET A 17 6.75 -3.55 3.05
N ARG A 18 7.90 -2.90 3.19
CA ARG A 18 8.98 -2.91 2.20
C ARG A 18 10.11 -3.86 2.63
N ALA A 19 10.46 -4.81 1.77
CA ALA A 19 11.68 -5.60 1.90
C ALA A 19 12.90 -4.88 1.30
N ASP A 20 14.08 -5.06 1.91
CA ASP A 20 15.35 -4.50 1.45
C ASP A 20 15.85 -5.14 0.14
N SER A 21 15.71 -6.46 -0.01
CA SER A 21 16.00 -7.18 -1.26
C SER A 21 14.73 -7.80 -1.86
N PRO A 22 14.71 -8.09 -3.17
CA PRO A 22 13.65 -8.88 -3.78
C PRO A 22 13.79 -10.37 -3.43
N GLY A 23 12.69 -11.12 -3.52
CA GLY A 23 12.67 -12.57 -3.33
C GLY A 23 12.51 -13.01 -1.87
N HIS A 24 12.69 -14.30 -1.63
CA HIS A 24 12.51 -14.92 -0.30
C HIS A 24 13.72 -14.76 0.63
N SER A 25 14.80 -14.13 0.17
CA SER A 25 16.07 -13.95 0.89
C SER A 25 16.24 -12.56 1.52
N ALA A 26 15.18 -11.77 1.61
CA ALA A 26 15.23 -10.45 2.26
C ALA A 26 15.74 -10.57 3.71
N LYS A 27 16.71 -9.71 4.04
CA LYS A 27 17.28 -9.65 5.39
C LYS A 27 16.40 -8.78 6.28
N TYR A 28 15.96 -7.63 5.76
CA TYR A 28 15.18 -6.65 6.50
C TYR A 28 13.83 -6.38 5.83
N GLY A 29 12.77 -6.35 6.64
CA GLY A 29 11.46 -5.82 6.30
C GLY A 29 11.18 -4.58 7.14
N SER A 30 10.89 -3.45 6.50
CA SER A 30 10.41 -2.24 7.17
C SER A 30 8.91 -2.11 6.96
N TYR A 31 8.12 -2.28 8.02
CA TYR A 31 6.69 -2.04 8.02
C TYR A 31 6.40 -0.59 8.33
N THR A 32 5.56 0.05 7.50
CA THR A 32 5.13 1.43 7.67
C THR A 32 3.70 1.45 8.18
N MET A 33 3.43 2.22 9.23
CA MET A 33 2.07 2.61 9.62
C MET A 33 1.88 4.10 9.35
N MET A 34 0.79 4.46 8.66
CA MET A 34 0.49 5.83 8.26
C MET A 34 -0.93 6.22 8.64
N ASP A 35 -1.12 7.39 9.26
CA ASP A 35 -2.45 8.00 9.38
C ASP A 35 -2.88 8.55 8.03
N LEU A 36 -3.92 7.97 7.43
CA LEU A 36 -4.35 8.30 6.06
C LEU A 36 -5.14 9.61 5.99
N ALA A 37 -5.61 10.13 7.13
CA ALA A 37 -6.25 11.43 7.18
C ALA A 37 -5.23 12.57 6.98
N THR A 38 -4.08 12.47 7.63
CA THR A 38 -3.01 13.48 7.56
C THR A 38 -1.88 13.13 6.59
N ASN A 39 -1.85 11.89 6.09
CA ASN A 39 -0.76 11.32 5.29
C ASN A 39 0.58 11.37 6.03
N THR A 40 0.57 11.05 7.32
CA THR A 40 1.74 11.13 8.19
C THR A 40 2.17 9.73 8.60
N VAL A 41 3.47 9.41 8.50
CA VAL A 41 4.05 8.18 9.05
C VAL A 41 4.02 8.29 10.56
N VAL A 42 3.27 7.39 11.21
CA VAL A 42 3.05 7.38 12.66
C VAL A 42 3.90 6.35 13.38
N ASP A 43 4.32 5.30 12.66
CA ASP A 43 5.20 4.26 13.17
C ASP A 43 5.99 3.56 12.06
N LEU A 44 7.17 3.05 12.42
CA LEU A 44 8.05 2.28 11.57
C LEU A 44 8.63 1.10 12.36
N GLN A 45 8.38 -0.12 11.86
CA GLN A 45 8.90 -1.34 12.46
C GLN A 45 9.92 -1.99 11.54
N LEU A 46 11.18 -2.05 11.97
CA LEU A 46 12.22 -2.80 11.29
C LEU A 46 12.27 -4.22 11.86
N VAL A 47 12.12 -5.21 10.98
CA VAL A 47 12.16 -6.63 11.32
C VAL A 47 13.26 -7.31 10.49
N GLN A 48 14.16 -8.02 11.16
CA GLN A 48 15.16 -8.89 10.56
C GLN A 48 14.58 -10.30 10.39
N SER A 49 14.84 -10.94 9.26
CA SER A 49 14.17 -12.20 8.88
C SER A 49 14.40 -13.36 9.86
N ASN A 50 15.57 -13.42 10.51
CA ASN A 50 15.86 -14.45 11.52
C ASN A 50 15.10 -14.25 12.85
N GLU A 51 14.52 -13.06 13.13
CA GLU A 51 13.65 -12.87 14.29
C GLU A 51 12.35 -13.66 14.18
N VAL A 52 11.92 -13.95 12.93
CA VAL A 52 10.56 -14.42 12.63
C VAL A 52 10.53 -15.67 11.76
N GLY A 53 11.66 -16.37 11.61
CA GLY A 53 11.74 -17.60 10.80
C GLY A 53 11.65 -17.37 9.29
N GLY A 54 12.02 -16.19 8.81
CA GLY A 54 12.16 -15.88 7.39
C GLY A 54 11.35 -14.67 6.92
N SER A 55 11.68 -14.20 5.72
CA SER A 55 11.12 -12.97 5.15
C SER A 55 9.60 -12.97 5.00
N TYR A 56 9.00 -14.16 4.83
CA TYR A 56 7.55 -14.35 4.71
C TYR A 56 6.76 -13.90 5.96
N HIS A 57 7.39 -13.89 7.13
CA HIS A 57 6.72 -13.56 8.40
C HIS A 57 6.94 -12.11 8.84
N MET A 58 7.86 -11.36 8.21
CA MET A 58 8.24 -10.02 8.62
C MET A 58 7.09 -9.01 8.54
N GLU A 59 6.23 -9.12 7.51
CA GLU A 59 5.12 -8.19 7.34
C GLU A 59 4.10 -8.32 8.48
N LYS A 60 3.74 -9.56 8.84
CA LYS A 60 2.82 -9.81 9.96
C LYS A 60 3.41 -9.33 11.28
N GLU A 61 4.70 -9.55 11.51
CA GLU A 61 5.36 -9.11 12.74
C GLU A 61 5.43 -7.59 12.82
N GLY A 62 5.81 -6.91 11.73
CA GLY A 62 5.84 -5.44 11.70
C GLY A 62 4.46 -4.83 11.91
N LEU A 63 3.41 -5.39 11.30
CA LEU A 63 2.03 -5.00 11.56
C LEU A 63 1.65 -5.20 13.03
N LYS A 64 1.96 -6.37 13.61
CA LYS A 64 1.68 -6.68 15.01
C LYS A 64 2.31 -5.64 15.94
N ARG A 65 3.62 -5.41 15.81
CA ARG A 65 4.37 -4.44 16.62
C ARG A 65 3.77 -3.03 16.52
N SER A 66 3.41 -2.62 15.30
CA SER A 66 2.80 -1.30 15.07
C SER A 66 1.45 -1.16 15.77
N LEU A 67 0.59 -2.17 15.66
CA LEU A 67 -0.72 -2.15 16.30
C LEU A 67 -0.61 -2.23 17.83
N ASP A 68 0.32 -3.03 18.36
CA ASP A 68 0.60 -3.12 19.80
C ASP A 68 1.04 -1.77 20.36
N LEU A 69 1.88 -1.03 19.61
CA LEU A 69 2.29 0.33 19.97
C LEU A 69 1.10 1.31 19.98
N LEU A 70 0.23 1.25 18.96
CA LEU A 70 -0.94 2.12 18.89
C LEU A 70 -1.91 1.87 20.05
N ASP A 71 -2.16 0.61 20.38
CA ASP A 71 -3.01 0.22 21.52
C ASP A 71 -2.40 0.70 22.84
N ALA A 72 -1.09 0.49 23.04
CA ALA A 72 -0.38 0.94 24.25
C ALA A 72 -0.41 2.46 24.43
N ARG A 73 -0.57 3.23 23.34
CA ARG A 73 -0.69 4.69 23.35
C ARG A 73 -2.13 5.18 23.36
N GLY A 74 -3.11 4.28 23.47
CA GLY A 74 -4.54 4.61 23.53
C GLY A 74 -5.13 5.12 22.21
N VAL A 75 -4.51 4.80 21.07
CA VAL A 75 -5.02 5.19 19.76
C VAL A 75 -6.16 4.26 19.36
N ARG A 76 -7.36 4.82 19.15
CA ARG A 76 -8.54 4.07 18.73
C ARG A 76 -8.62 3.97 17.21
N LEU A 77 -8.38 2.78 16.69
CA LEU A 77 -8.48 2.50 15.27
C LEU A 77 -9.92 2.25 14.85
N GLU A 78 -10.38 2.96 13.82
CA GLU A 78 -11.63 2.68 13.13
C GLU A 78 -11.44 1.51 12.16
N CYS A 79 -10.41 1.63 11.32
CA CYS A 79 -10.05 0.60 10.36
C CYS A 79 -8.60 0.74 9.88
N ILE A 80 -8.11 -0.32 9.25
CA ILE A 80 -6.83 -0.35 8.56
C ILE A 80 -7.02 -0.68 7.08
N ILE A 81 -6.34 0.05 6.19
CA ILE A 81 -6.29 -0.22 4.76
C ILE A 81 -4.97 -0.92 4.44
N THR A 82 -5.03 -2.13 3.90
CA THR A 82 -3.83 -2.88 3.49
C THR A 82 -4.07 -3.65 2.18
N ASP A 83 -3.01 -4.33 1.72
CA ASP A 83 -3.09 -5.33 0.68
C ASP A 83 -3.80 -6.62 1.11
N ARG A 84 -4.16 -7.44 0.11
CA ARG A 84 -4.95 -8.68 0.29
C ARG A 84 -4.12 -9.91 0.65
N HIS A 85 -3.10 -9.75 1.51
CA HIS A 85 -2.28 -10.86 1.96
C HIS A 85 -3.03 -11.76 2.95
N PRO A 86 -3.22 -13.07 2.66
CA PRO A 86 -4.05 -13.95 3.51
C PRO A 86 -3.61 -14.04 4.97
N GLN A 87 -2.30 -13.97 5.22
CA GLN A 87 -1.75 -13.99 6.58
C GLN A 87 -2.17 -12.75 7.37
N ILE A 88 -2.09 -11.58 6.75
CA ILE A 88 -2.52 -10.30 7.33
C ILE A 88 -4.04 -10.28 7.54
N GLN A 89 -4.80 -10.74 6.54
CA GLN A 89 -6.25 -10.85 6.65
C GLN A 89 -6.69 -11.76 7.80
N LYS A 90 -6.00 -12.88 8.02
CA LYS A 90 -6.28 -13.77 9.15
C LYS A 90 -5.97 -13.05 10.47
N TYR A 91 -4.78 -12.49 10.59
CA TYR A 91 -4.34 -11.82 11.80
C TYR A 91 -5.28 -10.67 12.22
N LEU A 92 -5.68 -9.81 11.28
CA LEU A 92 -6.58 -8.69 11.57
C LEU A 92 -7.99 -9.15 11.95
N ARG A 93 -8.48 -10.26 11.37
CA ARG A 93 -9.74 -10.87 11.82
C ARG A 93 -9.64 -11.40 13.24
N ASP A 94 -8.58 -12.14 13.56
CA ASP A 94 -8.38 -12.73 14.89
C ASP A 94 -8.22 -11.63 15.96
N ARG A 95 -7.70 -10.45 15.58
CA ARG A 95 -7.58 -9.25 16.43
C ARG A 95 -8.84 -8.35 16.44
N ASN A 96 -9.90 -8.71 15.71
CA ASN A 96 -11.12 -7.90 15.55
C ASN A 96 -10.87 -6.46 15.00
N VAL A 97 -9.86 -6.30 14.14
CA VAL A 97 -9.57 -5.02 13.47
C VAL A 97 -10.27 -5.00 12.12
N THR A 98 -11.09 -3.97 11.88
CA THR A 98 -11.74 -3.76 10.58
C THR A 98 -10.70 -3.49 9.51
N GLN A 99 -10.63 -4.36 8.50
CA GLN A 99 -9.72 -4.24 7.38
C GLN A 99 -10.49 -3.89 6.10
N PHE A 100 -10.03 -2.86 5.41
CA PHE A 100 -10.40 -2.54 4.03
C PHE A 100 -9.22 -2.74 3.07
N TYR A 101 -9.52 -2.81 1.79
CA TYR A 101 -8.53 -3.02 0.73
C TYR A 101 -8.38 -1.80 -0.14
N ASP A 102 -7.15 -1.56 -0.57
CA ASP A 102 -6.86 -0.63 -1.64
C ASP A 102 -7.56 -1.09 -2.94
N VAL A 103 -8.41 -0.20 -3.45
CA VAL A 103 -9.27 -0.44 -4.62
C VAL A 103 -8.42 -0.67 -5.87
N TRP A 104 -7.28 0.00 -5.99
CA TRP A 104 -6.38 -0.11 -7.13
C TRP A 104 -5.80 -1.51 -7.28
N HIS A 105 -5.44 -2.19 -6.18
CA HIS A 105 -4.92 -3.57 -6.24
C HIS A 105 -5.96 -4.54 -6.80
N ILE A 106 -7.25 -4.33 -6.48
CA ILE A 106 -8.34 -5.16 -6.98
C ILE A 106 -8.66 -4.82 -8.44
N GLU A 107 -8.81 -3.53 -8.75
CA GLU A 107 -9.05 -3.04 -10.11
C GLU A 107 -7.97 -3.53 -11.08
N LYS A 108 -6.70 -3.34 -10.73
CA LYS A 108 -5.56 -3.78 -11.55
C LYS A 108 -5.61 -5.28 -11.83
N GLY A 109 -5.97 -6.09 -10.84
CA GLY A 109 -6.13 -7.54 -10.96
C GLY A 109 -7.27 -7.94 -11.92
N ILE A 110 -8.42 -7.28 -11.79
CA ILE A 110 -9.59 -7.48 -12.68
C ILE A 110 -9.25 -7.04 -14.10
N SER A 111 -8.72 -5.84 -14.26
CA SER A 111 -8.34 -5.24 -15.54
C SER A 111 -7.35 -6.10 -16.31
N LYS A 112 -6.33 -6.67 -15.65
CA LYS A 112 -5.39 -7.59 -16.29
C LYS A 112 -6.08 -8.86 -16.83
N LYS A 113 -7.08 -9.39 -16.13
CA LYS A 113 -7.86 -10.55 -16.59
C LYS A 113 -8.76 -10.18 -17.77
N LEU A 114 -9.44 -9.04 -17.69
CA LEU A 114 -10.32 -8.57 -18.76
C LEU A 114 -9.55 -8.18 -20.02
N ASP A 115 -8.35 -7.60 -19.89
CA ASP A 115 -7.46 -7.30 -21.01
C ASP A 115 -7.09 -8.57 -21.79
N LYS A 116 -6.83 -9.68 -21.09
CA LYS A 116 -6.60 -11.00 -21.72
C LYS A 116 -7.86 -11.53 -22.41
N ILE A 117 -9.03 -11.36 -21.79
CA ILE A 117 -10.30 -11.77 -22.41
C ILE A 117 -10.57 -10.98 -23.68
N CYS A 118 -10.26 -9.68 -23.71
CA CYS A 118 -10.43 -8.83 -24.89
C CYS A 118 -9.48 -9.17 -26.06
N GLN A 119 -8.55 -10.11 -25.90
CA GLN A 119 -7.70 -10.64 -26.98
C GLN A 119 -8.26 -11.94 -27.57
N ILE A 120 -9.25 -12.56 -26.94
CA ILE A 120 -9.90 -13.76 -27.44
C ILE A 120 -10.83 -13.36 -28.59
N LYS A 121 -10.75 -14.08 -29.72
CA LYS A 121 -11.62 -13.86 -30.88
C LYS A 121 -13.10 -13.90 -30.46
N GLY A 122 -13.85 -12.88 -30.87
CA GLY A 122 -15.26 -12.70 -30.52
C GLY A 122 -15.52 -11.97 -29.19
N CYS A 123 -14.48 -11.65 -28.40
CA CYS A 123 -14.58 -10.91 -27.14
C CYS A 123 -14.14 -9.44 -27.23
N GLU A 124 -13.88 -8.93 -28.43
CA GLU A 124 -13.35 -7.58 -28.68
C GLU A 124 -14.30 -6.49 -28.19
N LYS A 125 -15.61 -6.76 -28.25
CA LYS A 125 -16.67 -5.86 -27.79
C LYS A 125 -16.54 -5.47 -26.32
N LEU A 126 -15.96 -6.34 -25.50
CA LEU A 126 -15.73 -6.08 -24.08
C LEU A 126 -14.74 -4.91 -23.85
N ARG A 127 -13.85 -4.64 -24.82
CA ARG A 127 -12.88 -3.54 -24.73
C ARG A 127 -13.54 -2.18 -24.52
N LYS A 128 -14.70 -1.96 -25.15
CA LYS A 128 -15.48 -0.71 -25.01
C LYS A 128 -15.99 -0.49 -23.58
N TRP A 129 -16.17 -1.56 -22.81
CA TRP A 129 -16.67 -1.53 -21.43
C TRP A 129 -15.57 -1.43 -20.37
N LEU A 130 -14.31 -1.71 -20.71
CA LEU A 130 -13.20 -1.72 -19.74
C LEU A 130 -13.10 -0.43 -18.94
N ARG A 131 -13.21 0.73 -19.59
CA ARG A 131 -13.16 2.02 -18.89
C ARG A 131 -14.30 2.17 -17.88
N SER A 132 -15.51 1.76 -18.28
CA SER A 132 -16.69 1.80 -17.41
C SER A 132 -16.50 0.87 -16.21
N ILE A 133 -16.05 -0.37 -16.42
CA ILE A 133 -15.80 -1.34 -15.35
C ILE A 133 -14.74 -0.84 -14.37
N LYS A 134 -13.65 -0.26 -14.90
CA LYS A 134 -12.59 0.34 -14.08
C LYS A 134 -13.12 1.48 -13.22
N ASN A 135 -13.92 2.39 -13.78
CA ASN A 135 -14.46 3.49 -12.99
C ASN A 135 -15.53 3.00 -11.99
N HIS A 136 -16.29 1.97 -12.37
CA HIS A 136 -17.36 1.41 -11.56
C HIS A 136 -16.86 0.87 -10.22
N ILE A 137 -15.71 0.19 -10.17
CA ILE A 137 -15.20 -0.33 -8.89
C ILE A 137 -14.81 0.80 -7.91
N TYR A 138 -14.25 1.91 -8.40
CA TYR A 138 -13.99 3.08 -7.57
C TYR A 138 -15.28 3.76 -7.12
N TRP A 139 -16.26 3.89 -8.02
CA TRP A 139 -17.56 4.42 -7.69
C TRP A 139 -18.30 3.55 -6.66
N THR A 140 -18.25 2.22 -6.81
CA THR A 140 -18.77 1.25 -5.84
C THR A 140 -18.14 1.47 -4.47
N ALA A 141 -16.82 1.63 -4.40
CA ALA A 141 -16.14 1.87 -3.13
C ALA A 141 -16.58 3.20 -2.49
N ALA A 142 -16.54 4.29 -3.26
CA ALA A 142 -16.77 5.65 -2.77
C ALA A 142 -18.24 5.96 -2.46
N SER A 143 -19.18 5.31 -3.13
CA SER A 143 -20.62 5.58 -2.97
C SER A 143 -21.32 4.66 -1.99
N SER A 144 -20.65 3.66 -1.42
CA SER A 144 -21.27 2.67 -0.52
C SER A 144 -20.76 2.77 0.91
N THR A 145 -21.65 2.55 1.85
CA THR A 145 -21.34 2.53 3.28
C THR A 145 -21.12 1.09 3.77
N THR A 146 -21.91 0.13 3.27
CA THR A 146 -21.88 -1.27 3.76
C THR A 146 -21.26 -2.25 2.78
N GLY A 147 -20.77 -3.39 3.29
CA GLY A 147 -20.24 -4.47 2.47
C GLY A 147 -21.26 -5.07 1.47
N PRO A 148 -22.49 -5.40 1.89
CA PRO A 148 -23.54 -5.85 0.98
C PRO A 148 -23.86 -4.85 -0.13
N GLU A 149 -23.95 -3.56 0.20
CA GLU A 149 -24.19 -2.51 -0.79
C GLU A 149 -23.05 -2.42 -1.82
N ARG A 150 -21.78 -2.55 -1.39
CA ARG A 150 -20.63 -2.61 -2.32
C ARG A 150 -20.78 -3.78 -3.29
N VAL A 151 -21.18 -4.95 -2.80
CA VAL A 151 -21.37 -6.14 -3.63
C VAL A 151 -22.52 -5.93 -4.62
N ALA A 152 -23.67 -5.43 -4.16
CA ALA A 152 -24.84 -5.16 -4.99
C ALA A 152 -24.55 -4.15 -6.10
N LYS A 153 -23.91 -3.02 -5.76
CA LYS A 153 -23.48 -2.03 -6.74
C LYS A 153 -22.48 -2.63 -7.72
N TRP A 154 -21.50 -3.39 -7.26
CA TRP A 154 -20.52 -4.01 -8.15
C TRP A 154 -21.17 -4.99 -9.14
N THR A 155 -21.99 -5.92 -8.66
CA THR A 155 -22.63 -6.93 -9.51
C THR A 155 -23.69 -6.35 -10.44
N SER A 156 -24.30 -5.21 -10.09
CA SER A 156 -25.25 -4.49 -10.94
C SER A 156 -24.70 -4.16 -12.33
N ILE A 157 -23.37 -4.03 -12.47
CA ILE A 157 -22.75 -3.78 -13.78
C ILE A 157 -23.04 -4.91 -14.78
N LEU A 158 -23.25 -6.14 -14.32
CA LEU A 158 -23.62 -7.27 -15.19
C LEU A 158 -25.01 -7.10 -15.78
N ASN A 159 -25.94 -6.47 -15.05
CA ASN A 159 -27.23 -6.07 -15.59
C ASN A 159 -27.07 -4.84 -16.51
N HIS A 160 -26.32 -3.84 -16.06
CA HIS A 160 -26.13 -2.59 -16.79
C HIS A 160 -25.51 -2.79 -18.18
N VAL A 161 -24.50 -3.67 -18.33
CA VAL A 161 -23.91 -3.95 -19.66
C VAL A 161 -24.89 -4.61 -20.63
N GLN A 162 -26.03 -5.10 -20.14
CA GLN A 162 -27.13 -5.68 -20.92
C GLN A 162 -28.33 -4.74 -21.05
N ASP A 163 -28.17 -3.45 -20.71
CA ASP A 163 -29.25 -2.45 -20.69
C ASP A 163 -30.36 -2.74 -19.67
N LYS A 164 -30.07 -3.53 -18.64
CA LYS A 164 -30.99 -3.77 -17.51
C LYS A 164 -30.62 -2.83 -16.36
N HIS A 165 -31.48 -1.86 -16.08
CA HIS A 165 -31.23 -0.80 -15.08
C HIS A 165 -32.00 -0.99 -13.78
N VAL A 166 -32.89 -1.99 -13.72
CA VAL A 166 -33.56 -2.45 -12.50
C VAL A 166 -32.92 -3.76 -12.06
N HIS A 167 -32.77 -3.93 -10.76
CA HIS A 167 -32.00 -5.01 -10.15
C HIS A 167 -32.82 -5.68 -9.05
N GLU A 168 -32.59 -6.97 -8.86
CA GLU A 168 -33.27 -7.76 -7.84
C GLU A 168 -32.72 -7.51 -6.43
N ASP A 169 -31.48 -7.01 -6.30
CA ASP A 169 -30.84 -6.78 -5.01
C ASP A 169 -31.38 -5.52 -4.32
N PRO A 170 -32.00 -5.63 -3.14
CA PRO A 170 -32.59 -4.48 -2.45
C PRO A 170 -31.54 -3.46 -1.96
N ASN A 171 -30.27 -3.85 -1.82
CA ASN A 171 -29.21 -2.91 -1.45
C ASN A 171 -28.85 -1.97 -2.62
N PHE A 172 -29.23 -2.31 -3.84
CA PHE A 172 -29.07 -1.45 -5.01
C PHE A 172 -30.12 -1.79 -6.09
N PRO A 173 -31.38 -1.36 -5.92
CA PRO A 173 -32.50 -1.84 -6.74
C PRO A 173 -32.55 -1.24 -8.15
N ALA A 174 -31.88 -0.10 -8.38
CA ALA A 174 -31.84 0.53 -9.70
C ALA A 174 -30.58 1.38 -9.91
N CYS A 175 -30.18 1.55 -11.17
CA CYS A 175 -29.12 2.47 -11.56
C CYS A 175 -29.46 3.91 -11.19
N LEU A 176 -28.48 4.68 -10.68
CA LEU A 176 -28.66 6.07 -10.21
C LEU A 176 -28.56 7.13 -11.32
N HIS A 177 -28.79 6.73 -12.57
CA HIS A 177 -28.78 7.66 -13.69
C HIS A 177 -30.06 7.51 -14.51
N PRO A 178 -30.49 8.58 -15.19
CA PRO A 178 -31.59 8.47 -16.15
C PRO A 178 -31.27 7.42 -17.22
N GLN A 179 -32.26 6.60 -17.59
CA GLN A 179 -32.09 5.66 -18.68
C GLN A 179 -31.95 6.42 -20.00
N ARG A 180 -30.78 6.33 -20.62
CA ARG A 180 -30.53 6.97 -21.91
C ARG A 180 -30.93 6.01 -23.03
N ILE A 181 -31.86 6.43 -23.87
CA ILE A 181 -32.25 5.68 -25.07
C ILE A 181 -31.07 5.71 -26.04
N SER A 182 -30.38 4.57 -26.18
CA SER A 182 -29.32 4.39 -27.17
C SER A 182 -29.91 3.79 -28.44
N ARG A 183 -29.71 4.45 -29.59
CA ARG A 183 -30.03 3.85 -30.90
C ARG A 183 -29.05 2.74 -31.29
N ASP A 184 -27.86 2.73 -30.68
CA ASP A 184 -26.82 1.73 -30.95
C ASP A 184 -27.07 0.45 -30.13
N LYS A 185 -27.72 -0.54 -30.75
CA LYS A 185 -27.88 -1.90 -30.18
C LYS A 185 -26.54 -2.63 -30.03
N ASN A 186 -25.50 -2.25 -30.79
CA ASN A 186 -24.18 -2.84 -30.67
C ASN A 186 -23.40 -2.34 -29.45
N LYS A 187 -23.97 -1.47 -28.63
CA LYS A 187 -23.39 -1.04 -27.36
C LYS A 187 -23.45 -2.12 -26.29
N TRP A 188 -24.56 -2.86 -26.21
CA TRP A 188 -24.87 -3.75 -25.10
C TRP A 188 -24.38 -5.17 -25.34
N LEU A 189 -24.01 -5.88 -24.27
CA LEU A 189 -23.70 -7.31 -24.28
C LEU A 189 -24.98 -8.12 -24.11
N SER A 190 -24.98 -9.38 -24.55
CA SER A 190 -26.12 -10.29 -24.36
C SER A 190 -25.70 -11.46 -23.48
N ALA A 191 -26.55 -11.88 -22.53
CA ALA A 191 -26.26 -12.98 -21.59
C ALA A 191 -25.75 -14.26 -22.26
N ALA A 192 -26.37 -14.65 -23.39
CA ALA A 192 -26.04 -15.87 -24.13
C ALA A 192 -24.78 -15.76 -25.01
N THR A 193 -23.88 -14.81 -24.72
CA THR A 193 -22.67 -14.59 -25.53
C THR A 193 -21.42 -14.87 -24.72
N MET A 194 -20.40 -15.40 -25.40
CA MET A 194 -19.10 -15.70 -24.79
C MET A 194 -18.42 -14.49 -24.09
N PRO A 195 -18.49 -13.24 -24.61
CA PRO A 195 -17.98 -12.07 -23.92
C PRO A 195 -18.63 -11.85 -22.56
N PHE A 196 -19.95 -12.02 -22.47
CA PHE A 196 -20.70 -11.85 -21.22
C PHE A 196 -20.36 -12.94 -20.21
N TYR A 197 -20.38 -14.21 -20.63
CA TYR A 197 -20.01 -15.33 -19.76
C TYR A 197 -18.61 -15.17 -19.16
N LYS A 198 -17.62 -14.76 -19.99
CA LYS A 198 -16.25 -14.53 -19.51
C LYS A 198 -16.16 -13.32 -18.58
N LEU A 199 -16.93 -12.26 -18.83
CA LEU A 199 -17.03 -11.09 -17.96
C LEU A 199 -17.60 -11.48 -16.59
N GLU A 200 -18.77 -12.12 -16.58
CA GLU A 200 -19.45 -12.60 -15.37
C GLU A 200 -18.55 -13.50 -14.53
N LYS A 201 -17.88 -14.47 -15.16
CA LYS A 201 -16.92 -15.35 -14.47
C LYS A 201 -15.81 -14.60 -13.74
N VAL A 202 -15.42 -13.43 -14.21
CA VAL A 202 -14.42 -12.58 -13.55
C VAL A 202 -15.04 -11.72 -12.46
N LEU A 203 -16.14 -11.02 -12.74
CA LEU A 203 -16.72 -10.03 -11.81
C LEU A 203 -17.51 -10.68 -10.67
N ALA A 204 -18.23 -11.77 -10.95
CA ALA A 204 -19.04 -12.53 -9.98
C ALA A 204 -18.25 -13.67 -9.30
N ASN A 205 -16.93 -13.73 -9.48
CA ASN A 205 -16.11 -14.70 -8.79
C ASN A 205 -16.24 -14.53 -7.27
N LYS A 206 -16.56 -15.62 -6.54
CA LYS A 206 -16.78 -15.58 -5.07
C LYS A 206 -15.67 -14.87 -4.29
N ARG A 207 -14.40 -15.04 -4.69
CA ARG A 207 -13.26 -14.35 -4.03
C ARG A 207 -13.28 -12.85 -4.31
N ILE A 208 -13.56 -12.46 -5.55
CA ILE A 208 -13.70 -11.04 -5.91
C ILE A 208 -14.85 -10.40 -5.15
N LEU A 209 -16.01 -11.06 -5.04
CA LEU A 209 -17.15 -10.50 -4.30
C LEU A 209 -16.83 -10.31 -2.80
N LYS A 210 -16.14 -11.28 -2.18
CA LYS A 210 -15.65 -11.13 -0.80
C LYS A 210 -14.69 -9.95 -0.65
N ASP A 211 -13.82 -9.73 -1.64
CA ASP A 211 -12.89 -8.61 -1.62
C ASP A 211 -13.59 -7.26 -1.87
N VAL A 212 -14.59 -7.24 -2.76
CA VAL A 212 -15.41 -6.07 -3.09
C VAL A 212 -16.20 -5.57 -1.88
N ALA A 213 -16.70 -6.47 -1.05
CA ALA A 213 -17.38 -6.12 0.20
C ALA A 213 -16.50 -5.30 1.16
N LYS A 214 -15.17 -5.35 0.98
CA LYS A 214 -14.15 -4.67 1.79
C LYS A 214 -13.37 -3.61 1.03
N LEU A 215 -13.91 -3.04 -0.04
CA LEU A 215 -13.27 -1.89 -0.70
C LEU A 215 -13.24 -0.68 0.25
N SER A 216 -12.08 -0.04 0.37
CA SER A 216 -11.94 1.18 1.15
C SER A 216 -12.71 2.34 0.47
N PRO A 217 -13.61 3.03 1.18
CA PRO A 217 -14.45 4.07 0.58
C PRO A 217 -13.72 5.39 0.32
N HIS A 218 -12.77 5.77 1.17
CA HIS A 218 -12.21 7.14 1.15
C HIS A 218 -10.68 7.18 1.04
N HIS A 219 -9.97 6.25 1.68
CA HIS A 219 -8.51 6.25 1.71
C HIS A 219 -7.90 5.09 0.91
N GLN A 220 -6.73 5.30 0.32
CA GLN A 220 -5.97 4.31 -0.44
C GLN A 220 -4.53 4.28 0.08
N THR A 221 -3.72 3.28 -0.27
CA THR A 221 -2.34 3.10 0.24
C THR A 221 -1.28 3.79 -0.62
N SER A 222 -1.68 4.55 -1.65
CA SER A 222 -0.74 5.24 -2.56
C SER A 222 0.26 6.18 -1.85
N THR A 223 -0.09 6.73 -0.68
CA THR A 223 0.80 7.57 0.13
C THR A 223 1.84 6.75 0.90
N VAL A 224 1.49 5.52 1.30
CA VAL A 224 2.46 4.54 1.81
C VAL A 224 3.47 4.17 0.72
N GLU A 225 3.01 3.94 -0.51
CA GLU A 225 3.91 3.71 -1.66
C GLU A 225 4.81 4.93 -1.95
N ALA A 226 4.27 6.14 -1.80
CA ALA A 226 5.04 7.38 -1.96
C ALA A 226 6.15 7.47 -0.90
N PHE A 227 5.84 7.12 0.35
CA PHE A 227 6.84 7.04 1.42
C PHE A 227 7.89 5.97 1.17
N HIS A 228 7.52 4.78 0.68
CA HIS A 228 8.47 3.74 0.28
C HIS A 228 9.47 4.22 -0.78
N SER A 229 9.04 5.16 -1.65
CA SER A 229 9.92 5.79 -2.63
C SER A 229 10.89 6.81 -2.00
N VAL A 230 10.51 7.45 -0.89
CA VAL A 230 11.41 8.30 -0.08
C VAL A 230 12.46 7.45 0.63
N ILE A 231 12.07 6.31 1.21
CA ILE A 231 13.03 5.38 1.85
C ILE A 231 14.17 5.02 0.88
N LEU A 232 13.90 4.83 -0.41
CA LEU A 232 14.95 4.51 -1.39
C LEU A 232 16.05 5.57 -1.52
N ARG A 233 15.79 6.82 -1.14
CA ARG A 233 16.80 7.90 -1.13
C ARG A 233 17.71 7.82 0.09
N PHE A 234 17.17 7.37 1.22
CA PHE A 234 17.90 7.28 2.49
C PHE A 234 18.57 5.91 2.70
N ALA A 235 17.90 4.84 2.27
CA ALA A 235 18.35 3.46 2.32
C ALA A 235 18.17 2.75 0.95
N PRO A 236 19.07 3.04 -0.01
CA PRO A 236 19.08 2.38 -1.31
C PRO A 236 19.24 0.86 -1.18
N LYS A 237 18.59 0.09 -2.05
CA LYS A 237 18.62 -1.39 -2.01
C LYS A 237 19.97 -2.01 -2.38
N ASN A 238 20.85 -1.26 -3.02
CA ASN A 238 22.18 -1.70 -3.44
C ASN A 238 23.26 -1.45 -2.38
N VAL A 239 22.90 -0.91 -1.22
CA VAL A 239 23.83 -0.67 -0.11
C VAL A 239 23.40 -1.52 1.07
N VAL A 240 24.35 -2.25 1.66
CA VAL A 240 24.11 -3.05 2.86
C VAL A 240 24.28 -2.15 4.08
N PHE A 241 23.28 -2.14 4.94
CA PHE A 241 23.33 -1.41 6.21
C PHE A 241 23.30 -2.38 7.39
N PRO A 242 24.00 -2.08 8.49
CA PRO A 242 23.75 -2.75 9.77
C PRO A 242 22.34 -2.38 10.27
N PHE A 243 21.78 -3.17 11.19
CA PHE A 243 20.41 -2.99 11.70
C PHE A 243 20.14 -1.55 12.17
N LEU A 244 20.99 -1.05 13.08
CA LEU A 244 20.87 0.31 13.61
C LEU A 244 21.01 1.37 12.49
N GLY A 245 21.94 1.15 11.56
CA GLY A 245 22.14 2.05 10.42
C GLY A 245 20.95 2.10 9.47
N MET A 246 20.23 0.99 9.29
CA MET A 246 18.97 0.92 8.54
C MET A 246 17.87 1.64 9.32
N LEU A 247 17.74 1.36 10.62
CA LEU A 247 16.72 1.97 11.47
C LEU A 247 16.80 3.50 11.48
N CYS A 248 18.00 4.07 11.72
CA CYS A 248 18.19 5.51 11.71
C CYS A 248 17.82 6.15 10.35
N ARG A 249 18.14 5.48 9.24
CA ARG A 249 17.77 5.95 7.89
C ARG A 249 16.27 5.92 7.65
N LEU A 250 15.57 4.93 8.19
CA LEU A 250 14.11 4.86 8.13
C LEU A 250 13.48 6.02 8.91
N TYR A 251 14.00 6.33 10.10
CA TYR A 251 13.54 7.49 10.88
C TYR A 251 13.78 8.82 10.16
N LEU A 252 14.98 9.02 9.58
CA LEU A 252 15.25 10.20 8.76
C LEU A 252 14.32 10.30 7.54
N ALA A 253 14.03 9.17 6.89
CA ALA A 253 13.07 9.15 5.79
C ALA A 253 11.67 9.52 6.24
N ALA A 254 11.22 9.07 7.42
CA ALA A 254 9.91 9.42 7.98
C ALA A 254 9.81 10.89 8.35
N LEU A 255 10.82 11.45 9.02
CA LEU A 255 10.89 12.88 9.34
C LEU A 255 10.82 13.72 8.06
N HIS A 256 11.67 13.39 7.08
CA HIS A 256 11.66 14.05 5.78
C HIS A 256 10.30 13.96 5.09
N TYR A 257 9.67 12.77 5.10
CA TYR A 257 8.37 12.58 4.47
C TYR A 257 7.28 13.38 5.18
N ASN A 258 7.22 13.33 6.51
CA ASN A 258 6.19 13.99 7.31
C ASN A 258 6.22 15.52 7.13
N GLU A 259 7.41 16.13 7.06
CA GLU A 259 7.53 17.55 6.74
C GLU A 259 7.06 17.87 5.31
N ASN A 260 7.35 16.98 4.35
CA ASN A 260 7.20 17.28 2.93
C ASN A 260 5.93 16.73 2.27
N ALA A 261 5.15 15.90 2.97
CA ALA A 261 3.94 15.26 2.46
C ALA A 261 2.83 16.29 2.21
N GLY A 262 2.65 17.22 3.15
CA GLY A 262 1.61 18.26 3.13
C GLY A 262 1.91 19.51 2.29
N ARG A 263 3.02 19.54 1.55
CA ARG A 263 3.42 20.74 0.80
C ARG A 263 2.32 21.23 -0.15
N PRO A 264 2.03 22.54 -0.16
CA PRO A 264 1.04 23.13 -1.06
C PRO A 264 1.48 23.03 -2.52
N GLN A 265 0.53 23.20 -3.43
CA GLN A 265 0.83 23.33 -4.86
C GLN A 265 1.62 24.62 -5.10
N ALA A 266 2.70 24.52 -5.89
CA ALA A 266 3.48 25.66 -6.33
C ALA A 266 2.67 26.53 -7.29
N THR A 267 2.89 27.84 -7.21
CA THR A 267 2.30 28.84 -8.08
C THR A 267 3.36 29.50 -8.95
N SER A 268 2.98 29.91 -10.17
CA SER A 268 3.82 30.74 -11.02
C SER A 268 4.02 32.13 -10.41
N ALA A 269 4.93 32.93 -10.98
CA ALA A 269 5.08 34.34 -10.61
C ALA A 269 3.76 35.15 -10.72
N THR A 270 2.82 34.70 -11.55
CA THR A 270 1.48 35.30 -11.72
C THR A 270 0.42 34.67 -10.81
N GLY A 271 0.80 33.86 -9.82
CA GLY A 271 -0.12 33.19 -8.89
C GLY A 271 -0.89 31.99 -9.45
N LYS A 272 -0.60 31.53 -10.68
CA LYS A 272 -1.33 30.40 -11.29
C LYS A 272 -0.79 29.06 -10.78
N PRO A 273 -1.65 28.09 -10.41
CA PRO A 273 -1.19 26.77 -9.97
C PRO A 273 -0.38 26.05 -11.07
N ILE A 274 0.78 25.51 -10.71
CA ILE A 274 1.68 24.84 -11.64
C ILE A 274 1.31 23.35 -11.74
N TYR A 275 1.18 22.88 -12.97
CA TYR A 275 0.94 21.48 -13.29
C TYR A 275 2.03 20.92 -14.18
N LYS A 276 2.25 19.61 -14.10
CA LYS A 276 3.08 18.86 -15.05
C LYS A 276 2.34 17.66 -15.60
N LEU A 277 2.63 17.31 -16.86
CA LEU A 277 2.17 16.07 -17.45
C LEU A 277 3.05 14.91 -16.99
N ALA A 278 2.42 13.85 -16.53
CA ALA A 278 3.05 12.57 -16.28
C ALA A 278 2.49 11.52 -17.23
N PHE A 279 3.34 10.60 -17.68
CA PHE A 279 2.97 9.49 -18.56
C PHE A 279 3.22 8.15 -17.85
N PRO A 280 2.34 7.73 -16.92
CA PRO A 280 2.52 6.46 -16.23
C PRO A 280 2.50 5.28 -17.20
N LYS A 281 3.46 4.35 -17.07
CA LYS A 281 3.53 3.14 -17.90
C LYS A 281 2.21 2.36 -17.95
N ALA A 282 1.48 2.31 -16.82
CA ALA A 282 0.19 1.63 -16.71
C ALA A 282 -0.90 2.20 -17.65
N LYS A 283 -0.75 3.45 -18.10
CA LYS A 283 -1.69 4.15 -18.96
C LYS A 283 -1.36 4.03 -20.46
N LYS A 284 -0.28 3.32 -20.84
CA LYS A 284 0.07 2.98 -22.23
C LYS A 284 -0.04 4.15 -23.22
N GLY A 285 0.62 5.27 -22.90
CA GLY A 285 0.63 6.47 -23.75
C GLY A 285 -0.35 7.56 -23.33
N GLU A 286 -1.37 7.24 -22.52
CA GLU A 286 -2.21 8.27 -21.91
C GLU A 286 -1.44 9.02 -20.80
N TYR A 287 -1.78 10.30 -20.62
CA TYR A 287 -1.19 11.16 -19.60
C TYR A 287 -2.07 11.30 -18.34
N ARG A 288 -1.48 11.88 -17.31
CA ARG A 288 -2.17 12.44 -16.13
C ARG A 288 -1.58 13.81 -15.85
N VAL A 289 -2.43 14.74 -15.46
CA VAL A 289 -2.00 16.03 -14.92
C VAL A 289 -1.62 15.80 -13.45
N ARG A 290 -0.46 16.30 -13.03
CA ARG A 290 -0.01 16.28 -11.63
C ARG A 290 0.26 17.69 -11.17
N GLU A 291 -0.20 17.99 -9.96
CA GLU A 291 0.17 19.21 -9.24
C GLU A 291 1.66 19.19 -8.93
N VAL A 292 2.34 20.29 -9.23
CA VAL A 292 3.73 20.50 -8.80
C VAL A 292 3.67 21.12 -7.41
N LYS A 293 4.20 20.43 -6.40
CA LYS A 293 4.29 20.97 -5.03
C LYS A 293 5.41 22.00 -4.92
N THR A 294 5.34 22.88 -3.92
CA THR A 294 6.44 23.80 -3.54
C THR A 294 7.73 23.05 -3.27
N GLN A 295 8.87 23.74 -3.16
CA GLN A 295 10.15 23.09 -2.89
C GLN A 295 10.16 22.32 -1.57
N GLN A 296 11.02 21.30 -1.49
CA GLN A 296 11.17 20.56 -0.23
C GLN A 296 11.82 21.44 0.81
N THR A 297 11.39 21.28 2.06
CA THR A 297 12.00 21.91 3.22
C THR A 297 12.72 20.85 4.07
N PHE A 298 13.63 21.33 4.91
CA PHE A 298 14.51 20.51 5.74
C PHE A 298 14.56 21.04 7.18
N GLY A 299 13.48 21.64 7.67
CA GLY A 299 13.39 22.16 9.03
C GLY A 299 13.65 21.06 10.07
N TYR A 300 13.20 19.82 9.81
CA TYR A 300 13.51 18.66 10.63
C TYR A 300 15.02 18.43 10.80
N VAL A 301 15.85 18.81 9.82
CA VAL A 301 17.31 18.70 9.92
C VAL A 301 17.85 19.76 10.86
N GLU A 302 17.36 20.99 10.77
CA GLU A 302 17.74 22.09 11.67
C GLU A 302 17.37 21.77 13.12
N GLU A 303 16.15 21.28 13.35
CA GLU A 303 15.70 20.84 14.69
C GLU A 303 16.54 19.67 15.23
N LEU A 304 16.90 18.70 14.39
CA LEU A 304 17.78 17.61 14.80
C LEU A 304 19.20 18.08 15.10
N LEU A 305 19.75 18.99 14.31
CA LEU A 305 21.09 19.54 14.55
C LEU A 305 21.11 20.36 15.84
N ASP A 306 20.10 21.18 16.08
CA ASP A 306 19.94 21.94 17.32
C ASP A 306 19.91 21.00 18.54
N LEU A 307 19.10 19.94 18.49
CA LEU A 307 19.05 18.92 19.54
C LEU A 307 20.41 18.22 19.74
N ILE A 308 21.13 17.90 18.66
CA ILE A 308 22.46 17.29 18.75
C ILE A 308 23.46 18.23 19.43
N PHE A 309 23.57 19.48 18.97
CA PHE A 309 24.58 20.41 19.47
C PHE A 309 24.25 20.92 20.89
N ASN A 310 22.99 21.20 21.18
CA ASN A 310 22.59 21.86 22.43
C ASN A 310 22.15 20.91 23.52
N GLN A 311 21.87 19.63 23.21
CA GLN A 311 21.47 18.64 24.21
C GLN A 311 22.38 17.41 24.20
N VAL A 312 22.53 16.73 23.06
CA VAL A 312 23.30 15.47 22.98
C VAL A 312 24.78 15.66 23.28
N PHE A 313 25.40 16.74 22.79
CA PHE A 313 26.80 17.03 23.10
C PHE A 313 27.03 17.57 24.51
N VAL A 314 25.99 18.16 25.12
CA VAL A 314 26.05 18.66 26.50
C VAL A 314 26.01 17.48 27.48
N ASP A 315 25.09 16.54 27.27
CA ASP A 315 25.05 15.26 27.99
C ASP A 315 24.62 14.13 27.05
N PRO A 316 25.56 13.32 26.55
CA PRO A 316 25.25 12.23 25.64
C PRO A 316 24.63 11.02 26.36
N SER A 317 24.76 10.92 27.68
CA SER A 317 24.48 9.70 28.44
C SER A 317 23.04 9.21 28.27
N PRO A 318 21.99 10.05 28.40
CA PRO A 318 20.60 9.63 28.21
C PRO A 318 20.33 9.11 26.79
N TYR A 319 20.96 9.73 25.78
CA TYR A 319 20.79 9.33 24.38
C TYR A 319 21.54 8.04 24.06
N VAL A 320 22.72 7.85 24.64
CA VAL A 320 23.49 6.60 24.53
C VAL A 320 22.74 5.45 25.18
N ASP A 321 22.18 5.66 26.37
CA ASP A 321 21.40 4.65 27.09
C ASP A 321 20.15 4.22 26.29
N GLU A 322 19.43 5.17 25.70
CA GLU A 322 18.30 4.88 24.81
C GLU A 322 18.74 4.07 23.57
N VAL A 323 19.88 4.41 22.96
CA VAL A 323 20.42 3.64 21.82
C VAL A 323 20.85 2.22 22.23
N LEU A 324 21.45 2.07 23.41
CA LEU A 324 21.84 0.76 23.96
C LEU A 324 20.62 -0.09 24.35
N GLY A 325 19.49 0.54 24.67
CA GLY A 325 18.21 -0.13 24.92
C GLY A 325 17.55 -0.71 23.66
N ILE A 326 17.99 -0.34 22.47
CA ILE A 326 17.42 -0.85 21.22
C ILE A 326 17.80 -2.33 21.07
N HIS A 327 16.78 -3.20 20.98
CA HIS A 327 17.01 -4.60 20.67
C HIS A 327 17.57 -4.77 19.25
N ILE A 328 18.82 -5.22 19.15
CA ILE A 328 19.47 -5.53 17.88
C ILE A 328 19.49 -7.06 17.70
N PRO A 329 18.79 -7.59 16.69
CA PRO A 329 18.82 -9.01 16.38
C PRO A 329 20.23 -9.47 16.00
N PRO A 330 20.64 -10.69 16.38
CA PRO A 330 21.94 -11.21 16.00
C PRO A 330 22.04 -11.35 14.48
N ALA A 331 23.25 -11.21 13.91
CA ALA A 331 23.45 -11.35 12.47
C ALA A 331 23.02 -12.74 11.99
N LEU A 332 22.51 -12.87 10.75
CA LEU A 332 22.10 -14.17 10.20
C LEU A 332 23.22 -15.22 10.28
N SER A 333 24.48 -14.80 10.16
CA SER A 333 25.65 -15.67 10.25
C SER A 333 26.11 -16.01 11.66
N SER A 334 25.40 -15.56 12.70
CA SER A 334 25.75 -15.91 14.09
C SER A 334 25.35 -17.34 14.45
N ALA A 335 24.43 -17.94 13.68
CA ALA A 335 23.94 -19.30 13.92
C ALA A 335 24.78 -20.37 13.20
N TYR A 336 25.77 -19.98 12.40
CA TYR A 336 26.65 -20.91 11.68
C TYR A 336 27.97 -21.08 12.42
N ASP A 337 28.48 -22.31 12.41
CA ASP A 337 29.83 -22.61 12.86
C ASP A 337 30.83 -21.84 12.02
N ARG A 338 31.81 -21.23 12.71
CA ARG A 338 32.89 -20.49 12.09
C ARG A 338 34.17 -21.30 12.28
N PRO A 339 34.71 -21.93 11.22
CA PRO A 339 35.98 -22.62 11.33
C PRO A 339 37.09 -21.62 11.62
N GLU A 340 38.18 -22.12 12.21
CA GLU A 340 39.40 -21.35 12.33
C GLU A 340 39.94 -20.98 10.95
N MET A 341 40.55 -19.79 10.83
CA MET A 341 40.99 -19.25 9.54
C MET A 341 41.95 -20.22 8.82
N GLU A 342 42.86 -20.86 9.57
CA GLU A 342 43.84 -21.80 9.02
C GLU A 342 43.19 -23.09 8.48
N GLU A 343 42.17 -23.61 9.17
CA GLU A 343 41.39 -24.76 8.71
C GLU A 343 40.58 -24.43 7.45
N ALA A 344 39.97 -23.24 7.41
CA ALA A 344 39.23 -22.77 6.23
C ALA A 344 40.13 -22.57 5.00
N ILE A 345 41.37 -22.14 5.19
CA ILE A 345 42.34 -21.97 4.10
C ILE A 345 42.82 -23.34 3.60
N SER A 346 43.20 -24.26 4.50
CA SER A 346 43.71 -25.58 4.11
C SER A 346 42.68 -26.45 3.40
N SER A 347 41.40 -26.31 3.75
CA SER A 347 40.28 -27.03 3.10
C SER A 347 39.74 -26.35 1.84
N ARG A 348 40.27 -25.18 1.44
CA ARG A 348 39.76 -24.42 0.30
C ARG A 348 40.04 -25.13 -1.03
N VAL A 349 39.01 -25.75 -1.59
CA VAL A 349 39.01 -26.29 -2.96
C VAL A 349 38.16 -25.40 -3.86
N THR A 350 38.72 -24.93 -4.98
CA THR A 350 37.98 -24.15 -5.98
C THR A 350 37.14 -25.08 -6.86
N ARG A 351 35.89 -24.69 -7.17
CA ARG A 351 35.04 -25.40 -8.15
C ARG A 351 35.49 -25.18 -9.60
N PHE A 352 36.29 -24.15 -9.82
CA PHE A 352 36.93 -23.91 -11.11
C PHE A 352 38.32 -24.53 -11.02
N ASN A 353 38.53 -25.60 -11.77
CA ASN A 353 39.89 -26.08 -12.06
C ASN A 353 40.63 -24.90 -12.71
N GLN A 354 41.70 -24.44 -12.06
CA GLN A 354 42.71 -23.63 -12.72
C GLN A 354 43.73 -24.56 -13.37
#